data_AF-A0AAQ0KIJ1-F1
#
_entry.id   AF-A0AAQ0KIJ1-F1
#
_cell.length_a   1.000
_cell.length_b   1.000
_cell.length_c   1.000
_cell.angle_alpha   90.00
_cell.angle_beta   90.00
_cell.angle_gamma   90.00
#
_symmetry.space_group_name_H-M   'P 1'
#
loop_
_entity.id
_entity.type
_entity.pdbx_description
1 polymer ?
#
loop_
_entity_poly.entity_id
_entity_poly.type
_entity_poly.pdbx_seq_one_letter_code
_entity_poly.pdbx_strand_id
1 'polypeptide(L)' 'PRSVQRALAVLDEAGRVEWFGHGRARRWIVRSVPGFPTGLLLPAPLPMR' A
#
# COMPACT_ATOMS: atom_id res chain seq x y z
N PRO A 1 4.34 2.79 -18.57
CA PRO A 1 4.08 4.15 -19.11
C PRO A 1 4.73 5.24 -18.23
N ARG A 2 5.40 6.25 -18.84
CA ARG A 2 6.13 7.30 -18.10
C ARG A 2 5.21 8.18 -17.24
N SER A 3 3.93 8.32 -17.64
CA SER A 3 2.91 9.06 -16.88
C SER A 3 2.61 8.42 -15.53
N VAL A 4 2.47 7.09 -15.47
CA VAL A 4 2.23 6.34 -14.23
C VAL A 4 3.40 6.49 -13.26
N GLN A 5 4.64 6.36 -13.75
CA GLN A 5 5.83 6.53 -12.92
C GLN A 5 5.96 7.95 -12.37
N ARG A 6 5.63 8.97 -13.16
CA ARG A 6 5.60 10.36 -12.69
C ARG A 6 4.54 10.60 -11.62
N ALA A 7 3.33 10.07 -11.81
CA ALA A 7 2.27 10.19 -10.82
C ALA A 7 2.66 9.52 -9.49
N LEU A 8 3.27 8.34 -9.55
CA LEU A 8 3.77 7.63 -8.36
C LEU A 8 4.88 8.41 -7.64
N ALA A 9 5.80 9.05 -8.37
CA ALA A 9 6.83 9.88 -7.76
C ALA A 9 6.24 11.08 -6.99
N VAL A 10 5.24 11.76 -7.56
CA VAL A 10 4.54 12.87 -6.87
C VAL A 10 3.82 12.37 -5.60
N LEU A 11 3.23 11.17 -5.65
CA LEU A 11 2.56 10.58 -4.49
C LEU A 11 3.56 10.13 -3.39
N ASP A 12 4.74 9.67 -3.79
CA ASP A 12 5.84 9.29 -2.89
C ASP A 12 6.36 10.52 -2.14
N GLU A 13 6.63 11.61 -2.87
CA GLU A 13 7.02 12.91 -2.30
C GLU A 13 5.94 13.46 -1.34
N ALA A 14 4.66 13.24 -1.64
CA ALA A 14 3.54 13.60 -0.77
C ALA A 14 3.32 12.62 0.41
N GLY A 15 4.14 11.57 0.54
CA GLY A 15 4.04 10.57 1.61
C GLY A 15 2.76 9.73 1.58
N ARG A 16 2.13 9.59 0.41
CA ARG A 16 0.87 8.86 0.22
C ARG A 16 1.08 7.41 -0.17
N VAL A 17 2.17 7.12 -0.86
CA VAL A 17 2.58 5.78 -1.24
C VAL A 17 4.02 5.54 -0.80
N GLU A 18 4.39 4.27 -0.73
CA GLU A 18 5.77 3.83 -0.57
C GLU A 18 6.04 2.65 -1.50
N TRP A 19 7.30 2.43 -1.85
CA TRP A 19 7.71 1.28 -2.64
C TRP A 19 8.29 0.18 -1.76
N PHE A 20 8.09 -1.08 -2.14
CA PHE A 20 8.69 -2.21 -1.44
C PHE A 20 9.22 -3.29 -2.41
N GLY A 21 10.31 -3.95 -2.01
CA GLY A 21 10.95 -5.05 -2.74
C GLY A 21 12.22 -4.65 -3.52
N HIS A 22 13.13 -5.61 -3.72
CA HIS A 22 14.46 -5.41 -4.32
C HIS A 22 14.56 -5.84 -5.81
N GLY A 23 13.43 -6.09 -6.47
CA GLY A 23 13.39 -6.57 -7.86
C GLY A 23 13.35 -5.46 -8.91
N ARG A 24 13.49 -5.83 -10.19
CA ARG A 24 13.34 -4.90 -11.34
C ARG A 24 11.98 -4.21 -11.40
N ALA A 25 10.95 -4.82 -10.82
CA ALA A 25 9.64 -4.21 -10.65
C ALA A 25 9.48 -3.73 -9.21
N ARG A 26 9.49 -2.40 -9.00
CA ARG A 26 9.10 -1.80 -7.73
C ARG A 26 7.59 -1.95 -7.54
N ARG A 27 7.19 -2.53 -6.41
CA ARG A 27 5.78 -2.58 -6.01
C ARG A 27 5.48 -1.33 -5.20
N TRP A 28 4.38 -0.67 -5.52
CA TRP A 28 3.92 0.53 -4.83
C TRP A 28 2.71 0.20 -3.97
N ILE A 29 2.70 0.64 -2.71
CA ILE A 29 1.59 0.47 -1.77
C ILE A 29 1.20 1.82 -1.19
N VAL A 30 -0.08 1.95 -0.81
CA VAL A 30 -0.54 3.11 -0.06
C VAL A 30 0.05 3.05 1.33
N ARG A 31 0.57 4.17 1.82
CA ARG A 31 1.10 4.27 3.19
C ARG A 31 -0.04 4.01 4.17
N SER A 32 0.17 3.08 5.11
CA SER A 32 -0.83 2.81 6.15
C SER A 32 -1.10 4.07 6.96
N VAL A 33 -2.38 4.37 7.18
CA VAL A 33 -2.80 5.52 7.98
C VAL A 33 -2.67 5.14 9.46
N PRO A 34 -1.88 5.86 10.27
CA PRO A 34 -1.82 5.63 11.71
C PRO A 34 -3.21 5.73 12.32
N GLY A 35 -3.59 4.77 13.18
CA GLY A 35 -4.90 4.75 13.83
C GLY A 35 -6.01 4.08 13.01
N PHE A 36 -5.72 3.54 11.82
CA PHE A 36 -6.64 2.66 11.13
C PHE A 36 -6.35 1.20 11.52
N PRO A 37 -7.20 0.56 12.34
CA PRO A 37 -6.92 -0.79 12.81
C PRO A 37 -7.25 -1.79 11.69
N THR A 38 -6.29 -2.04 10.80
CA THR A 38 -6.45 -2.98 9.67
C THR A 38 -6.87 -4.38 10.15
N GLY A 39 -6.55 -4.75 11.39
CA GLY A 39 -7.03 -5.98 12.03
C GLY A 39 -8.55 -6.05 12.24
N LEU A 40 -9.26 -4.91 12.31
CA LEU A 40 -10.72 -4.85 12.39
C LEU A 40 -11.39 -4.94 11.00
N LEU A 41 -10.62 -4.78 9.91
CA LEU A 41 -11.14 -5.07 8.56
C LEU A 41 -11.11 -6.57 8.24
N LEU A 42 -10.42 -7.37 9.06
CA LEU A 42 -10.44 -8.80 8.89
C LEU A 42 -11.81 -9.34 9.31
N PRO A 43 -12.43 -10.23 8.52
CA PRO A 43 -13.66 -10.88 8.95
C PRO A 43 -13.42 -11.64 10.24
N ALA A 44 -14.43 -11.67 11.12
CA ALA A 44 -14.39 -12.50 12.32
C ALA A 44 -14.05 -13.96 11.95
N PRO A 45 -13.33 -14.69 12.83
CA PRO A 45 -12.99 -16.08 12.57
C PRO A 45 -14.22 -16.86 12.11
N LEU A 46 -14.14 -17.44 10.91
CA LEU A 46 -15.20 -18.27 10.38
C LEU A 46 -15.45 -19.43 11.38
N PRO A 47 -16.70 -19.71 11.76
CA PRO A 47 -16.98 -20.82 12.67
C PRO A 47 -16.47 -22.12 12.03
N MET A 48 -15.50 -22.75 12.69
CA MET A 48 -15.05 -24.09 12.34
C MET A 48 -16.15 -25.07 12.74
N ARG A 49 -16.73 -25.76 11.76
CA ARG A 49 -17.61 -26.92 11.99
C ARG A 49 -16.77 -28.18 12.18
#